data_AF-A0A9P1IDK2-F1
#
_entry.id   AF-A0A9P1IDK2-F1
#
_cell.length_a   1.000
_cell.length_b   1.000
_cell.length_c   1.000
_cell.angle_alpha   90.00
_cell.angle_beta   90.00
_cell.angle_gamma   90.00
#
_symmetry.space_group_name_H-M   'P 1'
#
loop_
_entity.id
_entity.type
_entity.pdbx_description
1 polymer ?
#
loop_
_entity_poly.entity_id
_entity_poly.type
_entity_poly.pdbx_seq_one_letter_code
_entity_poly.pdbx_strand_id
1 'polypeptide(L)'
;MATRYRKEDPWVIGQRLSARLDHEAFPLHRAAFFNDTQSILQLLRAGRSLSEKDMHGNTALHIATMLGHREAIAVLLANNSPVRAKNLDGWSPLMESVSYGDRQIITEMLRKMKSQAREKMSLGKPHLMKMFEDLGDFYMEFKWDFQSWIPLLSRILPSDVCLIYKKGHQFRMDTTLADFSERWDFWGNFKKKN
;
A
#
# COMPACT_ATOMS: atom_id res chain seq x y z
N MET A 1 33.63 41.41 -42.52
CA MET A 1 32.73 40.25 -42.27
C MET A 1 32.36 40.24 -40.80
N ALA A 2 31.25 40.88 -40.43
CA ALA A 2 30.79 40.94 -39.05
C ALA A 2 29.82 39.76 -38.79
N THR A 3 30.24 38.80 -37.97
CA THR A 3 29.38 37.72 -37.49
C THR A 3 28.31 38.32 -36.55
N ARG A 4 27.06 38.30 -37.00
CA ARG A 4 25.89 38.66 -36.17
C ARG A 4 25.81 37.64 -35.03
N TYR A 5 26.21 38.05 -33.82
CA TYR A 5 25.82 37.37 -32.59
C TYR A 5 24.29 37.44 -32.48
N ARG A 6 23.61 36.34 -32.85
CA ARG A 6 22.19 36.15 -32.57
C ARG A 6 22.08 35.98 -31.06
N LYS A 7 21.68 37.03 -30.33
CA LYS A 7 21.31 36.92 -28.92
C LYS A 7 20.17 35.90 -28.86
N GLU A 8 20.41 34.75 -28.24
CA GLU A 8 19.36 33.77 -27.98
C GLU A 8 18.34 34.34 -27.00
N ASP A 9 17.06 34.06 -27.22
CA ASP A 9 15.98 34.61 -26.43
C ASP A 9 16.11 34.17 -24.95
N PRO A 10 15.96 35.09 -23.98
CA PRO A 10 16.05 34.78 -22.55
C PRO A 10 15.11 33.65 -22.10
N TRP A 11 14.00 33.47 -22.82
CA TRP A 11 13.03 32.40 -22.57
C TRP A 11 13.56 31.01 -22.99
N VAL A 12 14.28 30.94 -24.12
CA VAL A 12 14.95 29.71 -24.60
C VAL A 12 16.12 29.36 -23.69
N ILE A 13 16.86 30.37 -23.20
CA ILE A 13 17.90 30.19 -22.20
C ILE A 13 17.29 29.66 -20.89
N GLY A 14 16.14 30.20 -20.45
CA GLY A 14 15.42 29.73 -19.26
C GLY A 14 14.97 28.26 -19.35
N GLN A 15 14.37 27.84 -20.46
CA GLN A 15 14.01 26.44 -20.70
C GLN A 15 15.23 25.51 -20.78
N ARG A 16 16.32 25.95 -21.41
CA ARG A 16 17.55 25.16 -21.48
C ARG A 16 18.25 25.04 -20.14
N LEU A 17 18.21 26.09 -19.33
CA LEU A 17 18.73 26.09 -17.96
C LEU A 17 17.87 25.25 -17.03
N SER A 18 16.54 25.26 -17.17
CA SER A 18 15.66 24.37 -16.38
C SER A 18 15.94 22.92 -16.72
N ALA A 19 15.95 22.54 -18.00
CA ALA A 19 16.27 21.18 -18.43
C ALA A 19 17.69 20.74 -17.97
N ARG A 20 18.66 21.65 -17.95
CA ARG A 20 20.01 21.37 -17.46
C ARG A 20 20.07 21.19 -15.93
N LEU A 21 19.27 21.96 -15.18
CA LEU A 21 19.10 21.79 -13.74
C LEU A 21 18.37 20.48 -13.41
N ASP A 22 17.41 20.08 -14.24
CA ASP A 22 16.67 18.82 -14.10
C ASP A 22 17.61 17.60 -14.24
N HIS A 23 18.64 17.72 -15.09
CA HIS A 23 19.64 16.67 -15.32
C HIS A 23 20.74 16.54 -14.25
N GLU A 24 21.00 17.59 -13.46
CA GLU A 24 21.96 17.59 -12.35
C GLU A 24 21.28 17.36 -10.98
N ALA A 25 19.98 17.69 -10.83
CA ALA A 25 19.28 17.63 -9.55
C ALA A 25 18.94 16.21 -9.06
N PHE A 26 18.69 15.27 -9.99
CA PHE A 26 18.19 13.91 -9.68
C PHE A 26 19.12 12.81 -10.22
N PRO A 27 20.33 12.63 -9.62
CA PRO A 27 21.32 11.68 -10.12
C PRO A 27 20.85 10.22 -10.05
N LEU A 28 20.02 9.88 -9.06
CA LEU A 28 19.50 8.51 -8.90
C LEU A 28 18.46 8.17 -9.98
N HIS A 29 17.60 9.13 -10.34
CA HIS A 29 16.63 8.98 -11.44
C HIS A 29 17.33 8.85 -12.77
N ARG A 30 18.42 9.61 -12.99
CA ARG A 30 19.26 9.47 -14.18
C ARG A 30 19.91 8.09 -14.28
N ALA A 31 20.49 7.60 -13.19
CA ALA A 31 21.08 6.27 -13.17
C ALA A 31 20.01 5.19 -13.45
N ALA A 32 18.81 5.33 -12.90
CA ALA A 32 17.67 4.48 -13.21
C ALA A 32 17.22 4.58 -14.68
N PHE A 33 17.22 5.78 -15.27
CA PHE A 33 16.88 6.02 -16.67
C PHE A 33 17.84 5.33 -17.64
N PHE A 34 19.13 5.28 -17.34
CA PHE A 34 20.14 4.63 -18.17
C PHE A 34 20.37 3.15 -17.83
N ASN A 35 19.57 2.57 -16.93
CA ASN A 35 19.78 1.22 -16.39
C ASN A 35 21.21 1.01 -15.79
N ASP A 36 21.82 2.08 -15.29
CA ASP A 36 23.18 2.06 -14.75
C ASP A 36 23.18 1.62 -13.30
N THR A 37 23.22 0.30 -13.10
CA THR A 37 23.24 -0.33 -11.78
C THR A 37 24.46 0.06 -10.94
N GLN A 38 25.61 0.35 -11.56
CA GLN A 38 26.82 0.74 -10.83
C GLN A 38 26.66 2.14 -10.24
N SER A 39 26.18 3.09 -11.04
CA SER A 39 25.86 4.43 -10.55
C SER A 39 24.76 4.40 -9.49
N ILE A 40 23.72 3.58 -9.65
CA ILE A 40 22.68 3.40 -8.61
C ILE A 40 23.35 2.97 -7.30
N LEU A 41 24.16 1.90 -7.31
CA LEU A 41 24.82 1.40 -6.11
C LEU A 41 25.77 2.43 -5.48
N GLN A 42 26.53 3.17 -6.30
CA GLN A 42 27.43 4.21 -5.82
C GLN A 42 26.65 5.35 -5.13
N LEU A 43 25.54 5.79 -5.72
CA LEU A 43 24.69 6.85 -5.15
C LEU A 43 24.02 6.40 -3.85
N LEU A 44 23.61 5.13 -3.75
CA LEU A 44 23.07 4.57 -2.52
C LEU A 44 24.13 4.48 -1.41
N ARG A 45 25.38 4.10 -1.76
CA ARG A 45 26.51 4.13 -0.82
C ARG A 45 26.84 5.56 -0.35
N ALA A 46 26.61 6.56 -1.20
CA ALA A 46 26.74 7.97 -0.84
C ALA A 46 25.58 8.49 0.03
N GLY A 47 24.64 7.64 0.44
CA GLY A 47 23.53 8.00 1.33
C GLY A 47 22.34 8.67 0.61
N ARG A 48 22.24 8.57 -0.71
CA ARG A 48 21.11 9.14 -1.44
C ARG A 48 19.80 8.41 -1.10
N SER A 49 18.73 9.18 -0.90
CA SER A 49 17.42 8.60 -0.55
C SER A 49 16.76 7.90 -1.74
N LEU A 50 16.27 6.69 -1.52
CA LEU A 50 15.44 5.94 -2.46
C LEU A 50 14.01 6.48 -2.58
N SER A 51 13.58 7.32 -1.64
CA SER A 51 12.26 7.96 -1.62
C SER A 51 12.24 9.33 -2.28
N GLU A 52 13.38 9.81 -2.76
CA GLU A 52 13.46 11.08 -3.46
C GLU A 52 12.57 11.09 -4.69
N LYS A 53 11.88 12.21 -4.89
CA LYS A 53 10.94 12.42 -5.98
C LYS A 53 11.48 13.49 -6.92
N ASP A 54 11.32 13.25 -8.22
CA ASP A 54 11.55 14.26 -9.24
C ASP A 54 10.39 15.27 -9.30
N MET A 55 10.46 16.19 -10.26
CA MET A 55 9.43 17.20 -10.50
C MET A 55 8.04 16.64 -10.84
N HIS A 56 7.94 15.38 -11.26
CA HIS A 56 6.69 14.68 -11.54
C HIS A 56 6.23 13.81 -10.36
N GLY A 57 6.94 13.88 -9.23
CA GLY A 57 6.68 13.04 -8.06
C GLY A 57 7.19 11.60 -8.23
N ASN A 58 7.87 11.28 -9.32
CA ASN A 58 8.38 9.94 -9.60
C ASN A 58 9.61 9.68 -8.75
N THR A 59 9.71 8.47 -8.20
CA THR A 59 10.95 7.97 -7.61
C THR A 59 11.80 7.31 -8.69
N ALA A 60 13.09 7.06 -8.42
CA ALA A 60 13.94 6.31 -9.32
C ALA A 60 13.35 4.94 -9.72
N LEU A 61 12.60 4.29 -8.83
CA LEU A 61 11.89 3.04 -9.13
C LEU A 61 10.75 3.24 -10.13
N HIS A 62 10.03 4.37 -10.13
CA HIS A 62 9.05 4.66 -11.17
C HIS A 62 9.74 4.73 -12.54
N ILE A 63 10.85 5.49 -12.64
CA ILE A 63 11.61 5.64 -13.89
C ILE A 63 12.08 4.29 -14.43
N ALA A 64 12.72 3.47 -13.58
CA ALA A 64 13.18 2.14 -13.97
C ALA A 64 12.01 1.23 -14.41
N THR A 65 10.85 1.34 -13.77
CA THR A 65 9.66 0.53 -14.08
C THR A 65 9.01 0.95 -15.40
N MET A 66 8.82 2.25 -15.62
CA MET A 66 8.25 2.79 -16.86
C MET A 66 9.08 2.41 -18.10
N LEU A 67 10.39 2.29 -17.93
CA LEU A 67 11.32 1.90 -19.00
C LEU A 67 11.59 0.39 -19.06
N GLY A 68 11.01 -0.42 -18.16
CA GLY A 68 11.21 -1.86 -18.13
C GLY A 68 12.65 -2.30 -17.80
N HIS A 69 13.42 -1.46 -17.12
CA HIS A 69 14.83 -1.70 -16.79
C HIS A 69 14.99 -2.67 -15.61
N ARG A 70 14.99 -3.96 -15.93
CA ARG A 70 14.97 -5.06 -14.96
C ARG A 70 16.13 -5.02 -13.98
N GLU A 71 17.34 -4.73 -14.44
CA GLU A 71 18.55 -4.72 -13.61
C GLU A 71 18.50 -3.57 -12.59
N ALA A 72 18.14 -2.36 -13.04
CA ALA A 72 17.91 -1.23 -12.15
C ALA A 72 16.78 -1.49 -11.14
N ILE A 73 15.66 -2.09 -11.58
CA ILE A 73 14.55 -2.47 -10.68
C ILE A 73 15.04 -3.45 -9.61
N ALA A 74 15.75 -4.51 -9.99
CA ALA A 74 16.25 -5.50 -9.05
C ALA A 74 17.18 -4.87 -8.00
N VAL A 75 18.09 -3.99 -8.42
CA VAL A 75 19.00 -3.28 -7.50
C VAL A 75 18.22 -2.34 -6.56
N LEU A 76 17.27 -1.57 -7.08
CA LEU A 76 16.47 -0.65 -6.27
C LEU A 76 15.58 -1.40 -5.26
N LEU A 77 14.96 -2.51 -5.68
CA LEU A 77 14.16 -3.36 -4.80
C LEU A 77 15.02 -4.07 -3.74
N ALA A 78 16.22 -4.53 -4.09
CA ALA A 78 17.16 -5.12 -3.14
C ALA A 78 17.49 -4.14 -2.00
N ASN A 79 17.63 -2.85 -2.32
CA ASN A 79 17.92 -1.79 -1.35
C ASN A 79 16.67 -1.18 -0.65
N ASN A 80 15.53 -1.88 -0.67
CA ASN A 80 14.29 -1.44 0.00
C ASN A 80 13.62 -0.18 -0.58
N SER A 81 13.73 0.07 -1.89
CA SER A 81 13.00 1.16 -2.54
C SER A 81 11.48 1.05 -2.31
N PRO A 82 10.76 2.16 -2.04
CA PRO A 82 9.35 2.13 -1.70
C PRO A 82 8.46 1.79 -2.91
N VAL A 83 7.83 0.61 -2.90
CA VAL A 83 6.99 0.13 -4.02
C VAL A 83 5.58 0.73 -4.04
N ARG A 84 5.18 1.40 -2.95
CA ARG A 84 3.86 2.06 -2.80
C ARG A 84 3.94 3.59 -2.82
N ALA A 85 5.13 4.15 -3.08
CA ALA A 85 5.26 5.60 -3.22
C ALA A 85 4.40 6.06 -4.40
N LYS A 86 3.58 7.10 -4.22
CA LYS A 86 2.76 7.66 -5.29
C LYS A 86 3.45 8.86 -5.94
N ASN A 87 3.43 8.93 -7.26
CA ASN A 87 3.77 10.12 -8.03
C ASN A 87 2.64 11.15 -8.01
N LEU A 88 2.79 12.26 -8.73
CA LEU A 88 1.77 13.34 -8.76
C LEU A 88 0.46 12.89 -9.41
N ASP A 89 0.52 11.92 -10.32
CA ASP A 89 -0.65 11.31 -10.95
C ASP A 89 -1.33 10.24 -10.08
N GLY A 90 -0.79 9.98 -8.88
CA GLY A 90 -1.32 9.01 -7.93
C GLY A 90 -0.93 7.55 -8.21
N TRP A 91 -0.11 7.32 -9.23
CA TRP A 91 0.42 6.01 -9.60
C TRP A 91 1.59 5.62 -8.71
N SER A 92 1.70 4.33 -8.43
CA SER A 92 2.85 3.76 -7.71
C SER A 92 3.68 2.88 -8.64
N PRO A 93 4.97 2.60 -8.35
CA PRO A 93 5.78 1.76 -9.22
C PRO A 93 5.15 0.37 -9.46
N LEU A 94 4.49 -0.18 -8.43
CA LEU A 94 3.75 -1.43 -8.58
C LEU A 94 2.60 -1.30 -9.60
N MET A 95 1.84 -0.21 -9.58
CA MET A 95 0.77 0.02 -10.56
C MET A 95 1.33 0.22 -11.98
N GLU A 96 2.45 0.94 -12.11
CA GLU A 96 3.16 1.09 -13.38
C GLU A 96 3.61 -0.28 -13.94
N SER A 97 4.16 -1.16 -13.09
CA SER A 97 4.57 -2.50 -13.53
C SER A 97 3.41 -3.34 -14.04
N VAL A 98 2.21 -3.15 -13.48
CA VAL A 98 0.99 -3.84 -13.92
C VAL A 98 0.53 -3.29 -15.26
N SER A 99 0.59 -1.98 -15.47
CA SER A 99 0.30 -1.34 -16.76
C SER A 99 1.23 -1.85 -17.86
N TYR A 100 2.52 -2.00 -17.56
CA TYR A 100 3.52 -2.54 -18.49
C TYR A 100 3.33 -4.04 -18.80
N GLY A 101 2.85 -4.83 -17.83
CA GLY A 101 2.48 -6.24 -18.04
C GLY A 101 3.62 -7.26 -17.84
N ASP A 102 4.76 -6.86 -17.28
CA ASP A 102 5.86 -7.80 -17.01
C ASP A 102 5.63 -8.61 -15.72
N ARG A 103 5.20 -9.85 -15.91
CA ARG A 103 4.90 -10.78 -14.81
C ARG A 103 6.06 -10.94 -13.81
N GLN A 104 7.31 -10.91 -14.27
CA GLN A 104 8.46 -11.11 -13.39
C GLN A 104 8.64 -9.90 -12.46
N ILE A 105 8.61 -8.69 -13.03
CA ILE A 105 8.70 -7.43 -12.28
C ILE A 105 7.54 -7.32 -11.29
N ILE A 106 6.30 -7.59 -11.74
CA ILE A 106 5.11 -7.54 -10.88
C ILE A 106 5.25 -8.49 -9.69
N THR A 107 5.70 -9.74 -9.94
CA THR A 107 5.86 -10.74 -8.89
C THR A 107 6.93 -10.30 -7.87
N GLU A 108 8.03 -9.72 -8.35
CA GLU A 108 9.10 -9.22 -7.49
C GLU A 108 8.66 -8.03 -6.64
N MET A 109 7.95 -7.06 -7.23
CA MET A 109 7.39 -5.92 -6.52
C MET A 109 6.34 -6.35 -5.48
N LEU A 110 5.47 -7.31 -5.80
CA LEU A 110 4.49 -7.85 -4.84
C LEU A 110 5.17 -8.54 -3.66
N ARG A 111 6.24 -9.31 -3.91
CA ARG A 111 7.04 -9.92 -2.85
C ARG A 111 7.65 -8.84 -1.95
N LYS A 112 8.22 -7.80 -2.55
CA LYS A 112 8.82 -6.69 -1.80
C LYS A 112 7.78 -5.91 -1.00
N MET A 113 6.60 -5.67 -1.57
CA MET A 113 5.47 -5.02 -0.89
C MET A 113 5.07 -5.76 0.38
N LYS A 114 4.89 -7.09 0.30
CA LYS A 114 4.54 -7.92 1.46
C LYS A 114 5.63 -7.86 2.54
N SER A 115 6.91 -7.88 2.14
CA SER A 115 8.03 -7.74 3.07
C SER A 115 8.01 -6.40 3.80
N GLN A 116 7.85 -5.29 3.06
CA GLN A 116 7.79 -3.94 3.63
C GLN A 116 6.59 -3.77 4.57
N ALA A 117 5.43 -4.35 4.23
CA ALA A 117 4.26 -4.33 5.10
C ALA A 117 4.49 -5.11 6.41
N ARG A 118 5.14 -6.27 6.34
CA ARG A 118 5.48 -7.08 7.52
C ARG A 118 6.50 -6.38 8.42
N GLU A 119 7.50 -5.74 7.84
CA GLU A 119 8.50 -4.96 8.57
C GLU A 119 7.86 -3.79 9.31
N LYS A 120 7.00 -3.02 8.64
CA LYS A 120 6.23 -1.93 9.27
C LYS A 120 5.38 -2.44 10.44
N MET A 121 4.71 -3.59 10.26
CA MET A 121 3.92 -4.22 11.32
C MET A 121 4.79 -4.69 12.49
N SER A 122 5.97 -5.25 12.19
CA SER A 122 6.94 -5.67 13.22
C SER A 122 7.45 -4.49 14.04
N LEU A 123 7.68 -3.34 13.40
CA LEU A 123 8.08 -2.10 14.09
C LEU A 123 6.97 -1.55 14.99
N GLY A 124 5.70 -1.66 14.59
CA GLY A 124 4.55 -1.23 15.39
C GLY A 124 4.16 -2.21 16.50
N LYS A 125 4.56 -3.48 16.40
CA LYS A 125 4.23 -4.54 17.36
C LYS A 125 4.55 -4.18 18.82
N PRO A 126 5.76 -3.72 19.20
CA PRO A 126 6.04 -3.44 20.61
C PRO A 126 5.15 -2.34 21.21
N HIS A 127 4.88 -1.28 20.46
CA HIS A 127 3.97 -0.23 20.90
C HIS A 127 2.54 -0.76 21.09
N LEU A 128 2.07 -1.56 20.15
CA LEU A 128 0.75 -2.18 20.20
C LEU A 128 0.63 -3.19 21.36
N MET A 129 1.69 -3.95 21.65
CA MET A 129 1.76 -4.83 22.82
C MET A 129 1.70 -4.04 24.13
N LYS A 130 2.40 -2.90 24.22
CA LYS A 130 2.31 -2.00 25.37
C LYS A 130 0.90 -1.44 25.53
N MET A 131 0.27 -0.97 24.46
CA MET A 131 -1.12 -0.50 24.51
C MET A 131 -2.07 -1.60 25.02
N PHE A 132 -1.84 -2.86 24.65
CA PHE A 132 -2.66 -3.97 25.14
C PHE A 132 -2.40 -4.31 26.61
N GLU A 133 -1.19 -4.11 27.12
CA GLU A 133 -0.92 -4.19 28.56
C GLU A 133 -1.70 -3.11 29.30
N ASP A 134 -1.67 -1.87 28.80
CA ASP A 134 -2.34 -0.72 29.41
C ASP A 134 -3.89 -0.85 29.37
N LEU A 135 -4.45 -1.52 28.35
CA LEU A 135 -5.90 -1.61 28.14
C LEU A 135 -6.65 -2.46 29.18
N GLY A 136 -5.94 -3.21 30.04
CA GLY A 136 -6.56 -4.12 31.00
C GLY A 136 -7.33 -5.26 30.32
N ASP A 137 -7.75 -6.27 31.08
CA ASP A 137 -8.55 -7.37 30.54
C ASP A 137 -10.02 -6.97 30.44
N PHE A 138 -10.67 -7.31 29.33
CA PHE A 138 -12.05 -6.92 29.11
C PHE A 138 -12.84 -7.98 28.36
N TYR A 139 -14.16 -7.88 28.51
CA TYR A 139 -15.14 -8.63 27.77
C TYR A 139 -16.11 -7.65 27.13
N MET A 140 -16.36 -7.81 25.84
CA MET A 140 -17.31 -7.02 25.07
C MET A 140 -18.23 -7.93 24.30
N GLU A 141 -19.51 -7.58 24.31
CA GLU A 141 -20.56 -8.26 23.57
C GLU A 141 -21.18 -7.27 22.59
N PHE A 142 -20.98 -7.51 21.30
CA PHE A 142 -21.60 -6.74 20.24
C PHE A 142 -22.81 -7.51 19.73
N LYS A 143 -23.98 -6.89 19.87
CA LYS A 143 -25.20 -7.33 19.21
C LYS A 143 -25.46 -6.39 18.05
N TRP A 144 -25.72 -6.94 16.87
CA TRP A 144 -26.20 -6.17 15.76
C TRP A 144 -27.47 -6.79 15.19
N ASP A 145 -28.45 -5.92 14.96
CA ASP A 145 -29.69 -6.28 14.30
C ASP A 145 -29.58 -5.89 12.82
N PHE A 146 -29.65 -6.89 11.94
CA PHE A 146 -29.69 -6.64 10.50
C PHE A 146 -31.07 -6.12 10.10
N GLN A 147 -31.22 -4.80 10.06
CA GLN A 147 -32.44 -4.17 9.56
C GLN A 147 -32.46 -4.20 8.02
N SER A 148 -33.09 -5.23 7.46
CA SER A 148 -33.35 -5.33 6.03
C SER A 148 -34.65 -4.63 5.65
N TRP A 149 -34.55 -3.68 4.72
CA TRP A 149 -35.61 -3.09 3.90
C TRP A 149 -36.48 -4.11 3.14
N ILE A 150 -36.02 -5.35 2.99
CA ILE A 150 -36.85 -6.49 2.53
C ILE A 150 -37.50 -7.15 3.76
N PRO A 151 -38.85 -7.10 3.92
CA PRO A 151 -39.56 -7.50 5.15
C PRO A 151 -39.42 -8.97 5.56
N LEU A 152 -39.04 -9.85 4.64
CA LEU A 152 -38.86 -11.29 4.90
C LEU A 152 -37.41 -11.67 5.23
N LEU A 153 -36.43 -10.84 4.86
CA LEU A 153 -35.01 -11.12 5.10
C LEU A 153 -34.58 -10.82 6.55
N SER A 154 -35.19 -9.80 7.18
CA SER A 154 -35.02 -9.51 8.61
C SER A 154 -35.53 -10.64 9.50
N ARG A 155 -36.46 -11.46 9.00
CA ARG A 155 -36.89 -12.68 9.69
C ARG A 155 -35.90 -13.83 9.50
N ILE A 156 -35.10 -13.89 8.44
CA ILE A 156 -34.30 -15.10 8.11
C ILE A 156 -32.85 -14.98 8.62
N LEU A 157 -32.36 -13.76 8.81
CA LEU A 157 -31.04 -13.51 9.37
C LEU A 157 -31.14 -13.42 10.90
N PRO A 158 -30.50 -14.34 11.65
CA PRO A 158 -30.41 -14.20 13.09
C PRO A 158 -29.63 -12.95 13.46
N SER A 159 -29.92 -12.38 14.63
CA SER A 159 -29.00 -11.43 15.26
C SER A 159 -27.67 -12.15 15.46
N ASP A 160 -26.58 -11.68 14.87
CA ASP A 160 -25.28 -12.24 15.24
C ASP A 160 -24.79 -11.51 16.49
N VAL A 161 -24.32 -12.31 17.44
CA VAL A 161 -23.65 -11.81 18.63
C VAL A 161 -22.18 -12.10 18.45
N CYS A 162 -21.36 -11.06 18.55
CA CYS A 162 -19.91 -11.18 18.57
C CYS A 162 -19.41 -10.94 19.98
N LEU A 163 -18.84 -11.99 20.56
CA LEU A 163 -18.19 -11.94 21.86
C LEU A 163 -16.69 -11.72 21.65
N ILE A 164 -16.18 -10.62 22.19
CA ILE A 164 -14.76 -10.29 22.18
C ILE A 164 -14.25 -10.41 23.61
N TYR A 165 -13.32 -11.34 23.80
CA TYR A 165 -12.64 -11.55 25.07
C TYR A 165 -11.16 -11.23 24.91
N LYS A 166 -10.64 -10.39 25.82
CA LYS A 166 -9.24 -10.01 25.85
C LYS A 166 -8.65 -10.40 27.20
N LYS A 167 -7.56 -11.18 27.17
CA LYS A 167 -6.76 -11.56 28.35
C LYS A 167 -5.28 -11.38 28.07
N GLY A 168 -4.60 -10.49 28.79
CA GLY A 168 -3.21 -10.12 28.53
C GLY A 168 -3.04 -9.64 27.09
N HIS A 169 -2.19 -10.30 26.29
CA HIS A 169 -2.01 -10.02 24.85
C HIS A 169 -2.87 -10.90 23.93
N GLN A 170 -3.72 -11.76 24.48
CA GLN A 170 -4.58 -12.65 23.71
C GLN A 170 -5.96 -12.03 23.50
N PHE A 171 -6.40 -12.04 22.25
CA PHE A 171 -7.76 -11.72 21.85
C PHE A 171 -8.42 -12.98 21.33
N ARG A 172 -9.62 -13.26 21.83
CA ARG A 172 -10.52 -14.28 21.31
C ARG A 172 -11.78 -13.57 20.84
N MET A 173 -12.19 -13.87 19.62
CA MET A 173 -13.44 -13.41 19.04
C MET A 173 -14.26 -14.66 18.72
N ASP A 174 -15.34 -14.86 19.46
CA ASP A 174 -16.32 -15.90 19.19
C ASP A 174 -17.52 -15.24 18.49
N THR A 175 -17.89 -15.76 17.32
CA THR A 175 -19.11 -15.34 16.64
C THR A 175 -20.13 -16.47 16.79
N THR A 176 -21.25 -16.17 17.42
CA THR A 176 -22.39 -17.08 17.47
C THR A 176 -23.46 -16.54 16.54
N LEU A 177 -23.86 -17.36 15.56
CA LEU A 177 -25.16 -17.21 14.93
C LEU A 177 -26.17 -17.45 16.05
N ALA A 178 -26.83 -16.41 16.56
CA ALA A 178 -27.86 -16.60 17.57
C ALA A 178 -29.10 -17.22 16.88
N ASP A 179 -29.15 -18.54 16.94
CA ASP A 179 -30.38 -19.28 17.16
C ASP A 179 -31.39 -19.36 15.99
N PHE A 180 -31.18 -20.34 15.10
CA PHE A 180 -32.27 -20.94 14.33
C PHE A 180 -33.09 -21.96 15.16
N SER A 181 -32.69 -22.28 16.40
CA SER A 181 -33.30 -23.33 17.21
C SER A 181 -34.48 -22.86 18.08
N GLU A 182 -34.53 -21.59 18.49
CA GLU A 182 -35.70 -21.00 19.19
C GLU A 182 -36.94 -20.86 18.30
N ARG A 183 -36.83 -21.03 16.99
CA ARG A 183 -37.93 -20.77 16.04
C ARG A 183 -38.89 -21.95 15.82
N TRP A 184 -38.52 -23.15 16.25
CA TRP A 184 -39.34 -24.35 16.02
C TRP A 184 -40.44 -24.57 17.07
N ASP A 185 -40.37 -23.90 18.23
CA ASP A 185 -41.42 -23.98 19.26
C ASP A 185 -42.73 -23.29 18.84
N PHE A 186 -42.71 -22.47 17.77
CA PHE A 186 -43.92 -21.84 17.23
C PHE A 186 -44.83 -22.82 16.46
N TRP A 187 -44.34 -24.01 16.09
CA TRP A 187 -45.11 -25.04 15.38
C TRP A 187 -45.44 -26.28 16.23
N GLY A 188 -45.22 -26.24 17.55
CA GLY A 188 -45.45 -27.37 18.46
C GLY A 188 -46.81 -27.44 19.16
N ASN A 189 -47.65 -26.40 19.06
CA ASN A 189 -48.86 -26.26 19.90
C ASN A 189 -50.21 -26.39 19.16
N PHE A 190 -50.27 -27.18 18.09
CA PHE A 190 -51.56 -27.72 17.59
C PHE A 190 -51.86 -29.07 18.25
N LYS A 191 -51.97 -29.10 19.59
CA LYS A 191 -52.81 -30.11 20.25
C LYS A 191 -54.27 -29.76 19.95
N LYS A 192 -54.88 -30.45 18.97
CA LYS A 192 -56.34 -30.51 18.84
C LYS A 192 -56.89 -31.08 20.15
N LYS A 193 -57.59 -30.22 20.88
CA LYS A 193 -58.61 -30.59 21.86
C LYS A 193 -59.79 -31.22 21.11
N ASN A 194 -60.30 -32.29 21.73
CA ASN A 194 -61.56 -33.00 21.50
C ASN A 194 -61.63 -33.90 20.27
#